data_AF-A0A2N5ZL41-F1
#
_entry.id   AF-A0A2N5ZL41-F1
#
_cell.length_a   1.000
_cell.length_b   1.000
_cell.length_c   1.000
_cell.angle_alpha   90.00
_cell.angle_beta   90.00
_cell.angle_gamma   90.00
#
_symmetry.space_group_name_H-M   'P 1'
#
loop_
_entity.id
_entity.type
_entity.pdbx_description
1 polymer ?
#
loop_
_entity_poly.entity_id
_entity_poly.type
_entity_poly.pdbx_seq_one_letter_code
_entity_poly.pdbx_strand_id
1 'polypeptide(L)'
;MNKYLKELILGAIITSIIIVFQMLAMPQYITGIIINLIYVVFTLVSGLRTTCYVAVLVPFIASITGILKPVLVPVIPIIILSNLIYVFSVYRIKGNNIFLRILFPPVLKALTIFLGGKLFINFFEVHPMFQKMFIVFVSINLMTAFVGNIIGIFLSKRLIRSLT
;
A
#
# COMPACT_ATOMS: atom_id res chain seq x y z
N MET A 1 29.61 4.79 1.78
CA MET A 1 28.63 4.01 2.55
C MET A 1 28.15 2.82 1.71
N ASN A 2 28.11 1.61 2.25
CA ASN A 2 27.67 0.41 1.54
C ASN A 2 26.23 0.59 1.01
N LYS A 3 25.95 0.20 -0.24
CA LYS A 3 24.63 0.29 -0.87
C LYS A 3 23.54 -0.40 -0.04
N TYR A 4 23.83 -1.58 0.52
CA TYR A 4 22.90 -2.32 1.37
C TYR A 4 22.59 -1.58 2.67
N LEU A 5 23.60 -0.96 3.27
CA LEU A 5 23.43 -0.17 4.49
C LEU A 5 22.52 1.04 4.24
N LYS A 6 22.67 1.72 3.10
CA LYS A 6 21.78 2.82 2.70
C LYS A 6 20.33 2.37 2.52
N GLU A 7 20.12 1.23 1.84
CA GLU A 7 18.78 0.66 1.61
C GLU A 7 18.09 0.29 2.93
N LEU A 8 18.83 -0.33 3.86
CA LEU A 8 18.34 -0.67 5.20
C LEU A 8 17.95 0.58 6.01
N ILE A 9 18.82 1.59 6.05
CA ILE A 9 18.55 2.84 6.77
C ILE A 9 17.29 3.53 6.22
N LEU A 10 17.18 3.63 4.89
CA LEU A 10 15.98 4.20 4.26
C LEU A 10 14.74 3.38 4.59
N GLY A 11 14.80 2.06 4.47
CA GLY A 11 13.71 1.16 4.86
C GLY A 11 13.24 1.38 6.30
N ALA A 12 14.18 1.50 7.24
CA ALA A 12 13.90 1.74 8.65
C ALA A 12 13.24 3.11 8.89
N ILE A 13 13.74 4.18 8.25
CA ILE A 13 13.17 5.52 8.35
C ILE A 13 11.73 5.54 7.79
N ILE A 14 11.51 4.95 6.63
CA ILE A 14 10.17 4.85 6.00
C ILE A 14 9.20 4.12 6.92
N THR A 15 9.63 2.96 7.42
CA THR A 15 8.80 2.12 8.29
C THR A 15 8.47 2.88 9.56
N SER A 16 9.43 3.61 10.14
CA SER A 16 9.22 4.43 11.33
C SER A 16 8.18 5.54 11.08
N ILE A 17 8.27 6.25 9.95
CA ILE A 17 7.29 7.27 9.57
C ILE A 17 5.89 6.64 9.45
N ILE A 18 5.78 5.49 8.80
CA ILE A 18 4.50 4.78 8.66
C ILE A 18 3.95 4.32 10.03
N ILE A 19 4.81 3.83 10.93
CA ILE A 19 4.40 3.45 12.29
C ILE A 19 3.83 4.65 13.01
N VAL A 20 4.51 5.81 12.97
CA VAL A 20 4.02 7.05 13.59
C VAL A 20 2.62 7.39 13.08
N PHE A 21 2.42 7.42 11.76
CA PHE A 21 1.10 7.71 11.19
C PHE A 21 0.03 6.69 11.58
N GLN A 22 0.39 5.41 11.73
CA GLN A 22 -0.54 4.38 12.19
C GLN A 22 -0.85 4.48 13.69
N MET A 23 0.11 4.90 14.50
CA MET A 23 -0.09 5.10 15.95
C MET A 23 -0.94 6.33 16.27
N LEU A 24 -1.04 7.30 15.36
CA LEU A 24 -1.97 8.44 15.52
C LEU A 24 -3.45 8.02 15.47
N ALA A 25 -3.75 6.73 15.26
CA ALA A 25 -5.10 6.16 15.23
C ALA A 25 -6.08 6.94 14.32
N MET A 26 -5.54 7.51 13.24
CA MET A 26 -6.33 8.27 12.28
C MET A 26 -7.32 7.35 11.56
N PRO A 27 -8.45 7.90 11.07
CA PRO A 27 -9.39 7.14 10.28
C PRO A 27 -8.73 6.43 9.09
N GLN A 28 -9.20 5.21 8.79
CA GLN A 28 -8.65 4.34 7.74
C GLN A 28 -8.43 5.05 6.39
N TYR A 29 -9.32 5.96 6.02
CA TYR A 29 -9.21 6.69 4.75
C TYR A 29 -8.02 7.66 4.73
N ILE A 30 -7.67 8.29 5.86
CA ILE A 30 -6.51 9.19 5.94
C ILE A 30 -5.22 8.35 5.94
N THR A 31 -5.14 7.38 6.85
CA THR A 31 -3.96 6.52 7.00
C THR A 31 -3.67 5.75 5.71
N GLY A 32 -4.71 5.23 5.05
CA GLY A 32 -4.57 4.56 3.76
C GLY A 32 -4.03 5.46 2.66
N ILE A 33 -4.46 6.74 2.58
CA ILE A 33 -3.93 7.68 1.58
C ILE A 33 -2.43 7.89 1.81
N ILE A 34 -2.04 8.15 3.06
CA ILE A 34 -0.66 8.42 3.45
C ILE A 34 0.24 7.22 3.16
N ILE A 35 -0.18 6.02 3.55
CA ILE A 35 0.60 4.78 3.31
C ILE A 35 0.80 4.55 1.80
N ASN A 36 -0.26 4.65 1.00
CA ASN A 36 -0.15 4.44 -0.45
C ASN A 36 0.70 5.53 -1.12
N LEU A 37 0.60 6.79 -0.67
CA LEU A 37 1.47 7.89 -1.09
C LEU A 37 2.95 7.57 -0.80
N ILE A 38 3.25 7.13 0.42
CA ILE A 38 4.61 6.77 0.84
C ILE A 38 5.14 5.64 -0.04
N TYR A 39 4.34 4.61 -0.32
CA TYR A 39 4.75 3.55 -1.25
C TYR A 39 5.17 4.08 -2.60
N VAL A 40 4.38 4.98 -3.19
CA VAL A 40 4.70 5.53 -4.52
C VAL A 40 5.95 6.38 -4.50
N VAL A 41 6.04 7.33 -3.56
CA VAL A 41 7.20 8.21 -3.44
C VAL A 41 8.49 7.40 -3.27
N PHE A 42 8.48 6.43 -2.35
CA PHE A 42 9.67 5.64 -2.09
C PHE A 42 10.00 4.65 -3.21
N THR A 43 9.00 4.07 -3.87
CA THR A 43 9.23 3.24 -5.05
C THR A 43 9.97 4.02 -6.15
N LEU A 44 9.57 5.27 -6.36
CA LEU A 44 10.12 6.11 -7.43
C LEU A 44 11.44 6.79 -7.06
N VAL A 45 11.70 7.07 -5.78
CA VAL A 45 12.92 7.76 -5.31
C VAL A 45 14.00 6.80 -4.82
N SER A 46 13.62 5.80 -3.99
CA SER A 46 14.55 4.89 -3.32
C SER A 46 14.61 3.50 -3.95
N GLY A 47 13.63 3.16 -4.80
CA GLY A 47 13.59 1.93 -5.57
C GLY A 47 12.68 0.84 -5.00
N LEU A 48 12.63 -0.29 -5.72
CA LEU A 48 11.66 -1.35 -5.49
C LEU A 48 11.90 -2.13 -4.19
N ARG A 49 13.15 -2.51 -3.92
CA ARG A 49 13.49 -3.46 -2.82
C ARG A 49 13.08 -2.94 -1.45
N THR A 50 13.48 -1.71 -1.12
CA THR A 50 13.16 -1.06 0.16
C THR A 50 11.65 -0.96 0.36
N THR A 51 10.94 -0.50 -0.67
CA THR A 51 9.48 -0.35 -0.62
C THR A 51 8.76 -1.69 -0.47
N CYS A 52 9.27 -2.78 -1.06
CA CYS A 52 8.70 -4.12 -0.87
C CYS A 52 8.78 -4.59 0.59
N TYR A 53 9.92 -4.37 1.27
CA TYR A 53 10.03 -4.73 2.70
C TYR A 53 8.98 -3.99 3.53
N VAL A 54 8.84 -2.69 3.28
CA VAL A 54 7.83 -1.86 3.95
C VAL A 54 6.43 -2.39 3.65
N ALA A 55 6.10 -2.67 2.38
CA ALA A 55 4.79 -3.15 1.94
C ALA A 55 4.33 -4.45 2.62
N VAL A 56 5.29 -5.30 3.02
CA VAL A 56 5.05 -6.52 3.80
C VAL A 56 4.82 -6.22 5.27
N LEU A 57 5.57 -5.28 5.86
CA LEU A 57 5.49 -4.96 7.29
C LEU A 57 4.22 -4.19 7.66
N VAL A 58 3.75 -3.29 6.79
CA VAL A 58 2.62 -2.39 7.12
C VAL A 58 1.35 -3.12 7.56
N PRO A 59 0.87 -4.19 6.90
CA PRO A 59 -0.35 -4.87 7.35
C PRO A 59 -0.26 -5.48 8.75
N PHE A 60 0.93 -5.94 9.17
CA PHE A 60 1.15 -6.42 10.54
C PHE A 60 1.10 -5.27 11.54
N ILE A 61 1.70 -4.12 11.20
CA ILE A 61 1.60 -2.93 12.04
C ILE A 61 0.14 -2.47 12.13
N ALA A 62 -0.61 -2.54 11.04
CA ALA A 62 -2.02 -2.16 11.00
C ALA A 62 -2.89 -3.06 11.89
N SER A 63 -2.55 -4.35 12.03
CA SER A 63 -3.27 -5.25 12.94
C SER A 63 -2.94 -4.97 14.41
N ILE A 64 -1.69 -4.63 14.72
CA ILE A 64 -1.27 -4.29 16.10
C ILE A 64 -1.86 -2.94 16.54
N THR A 65 -1.90 -1.96 15.64
CA THR A 65 -2.42 -0.61 15.91
C THR A 65 -3.95 -0.53 15.92
N GLY A 66 -4.67 -1.61 15.58
CA GLY A 66 -6.13 -1.65 15.57
C GLY A 66 -6.80 -0.95 14.38
N ILE A 67 -6.00 -0.40 13.46
CA ILE A 67 -6.46 0.19 12.20
C ILE A 67 -7.13 -0.88 11.32
N LEU A 68 -6.52 -2.06 11.24
CA LEU A 68 -7.13 -3.22 10.61
C LEU A 68 -8.05 -3.90 11.62
N LYS A 69 -9.36 -3.93 11.33
CA LYS A 69 -10.35 -4.60 12.19
C LYS A 69 -9.94 -6.06 12.41
N PRO A 70 -10.03 -6.60 13.65
CA PRO A 70 -9.60 -7.97 13.96
C PRO A 70 -10.20 -9.05 13.05
N VAL A 71 -11.46 -8.85 12.64
CA VAL A 71 -12.17 -9.74 11.71
C VAL A 71 -11.45 -9.89 10.35
N LEU A 72 -10.68 -8.88 9.92
CA LEU A 72 -9.94 -8.86 8.65
C LEU A 72 -8.47 -9.31 8.78
N VAL A 73 -8.00 -9.68 9.98
CA VAL A 73 -6.63 -10.19 10.18
C VAL A 73 -6.32 -11.42 9.33
N PRO A 74 -7.24 -12.39 9.12
CA PRO A 74 -6.96 -13.55 8.28
C PRO A 74 -6.64 -13.23 6.81
N VAL A 75 -7.07 -12.07 6.31
CA VAL A 75 -6.79 -11.65 4.92
C VAL A 75 -5.49 -10.86 4.76
N ILE A 76 -4.68 -10.70 5.82
CA ILE A 76 -3.36 -10.05 5.75
C ILE A 76 -2.48 -10.58 4.60
N PRO A 77 -2.36 -11.90 4.34
CA PRO A 77 -1.55 -12.39 3.23
C PRO A 77 -1.99 -11.84 1.86
N ILE A 78 -3.31 -11.69 1.66
CA ILE A 78 -3.90 -11.12 0.45
C ILE A 78 -3.62 -9.60 0.38
N ILE A 79 -3.69 -8.91 1.52
CA ILE A 79 -3.34 -7.47 1.62
C ILE A 79 -1.87 -7.26 1.24
N ILE A 80 -0.96 -8.09 1.79
CA ILE A 80 0.48 -8.04 1.46
C ILE A 80 0.69 -8.24 -0.04
N LEU A 81 0.09 -9.29 -0.62
CA LEU A 81 0.20 -9.56 -2.05
C LEU A 81 -0.27 -8.38 -2.89
N SER A 82 -1.41 -7.77 -2.52
CA SER A 82 -1.94 -6.60 -3.23
C SER A 82 -1.02 -5.37 -3.13
N ASN A 83 -0.40 -5.13 -1.97
CA ASN A 83 0.55 -4.05 -1.77
C ASN A 83 1.80 -4.25 -2.63
N LEU A 84 2.30 -5.50 -2.72
CA LEU A 84 3.44 -5.84 -3.56
C LEU A 84 3.11 -5.65 -5.05
N ILE A 85 1.94 -6.08 -5.51
CA ILE A 85 1.49 -5.85 -6.90
C ILE A 85 1.35 -4.36 -7.19
N TYR A 86 0.82 -3.58 -6.25
CA TYR A 86 0.73 -2.12 -6.35
C TYR A 86 2.12 -1.48 -6.52
N VAL A 87 3.05 -1.79 -5.61
CA VAL A 87 4.42 -1.26 -5.64
C VAL A 87 5.15 -1.69 -6.91
N PHE A 88 5.02 -2.95 -7.32
CA PHE A 88 5.63 -3.46 -8.54
C PHE A 88 5.08 -2.80 -9.81
N SER A 89 3.76 -2.60 -9.88
CA SER A 89 3.12 -1.93 -11.02
C SER A 89 3.52 -0.46 -11.10
N VAL A 90 3.60 0.26 -9.98
CA VAL A 90 4.16 1.63 -9.94
C VAL A 90 5.60 1.67 -10.45
N TYR A 91 6.43 0.70 -10.07
CA TYR A 91 7.82 0.62 -10.51
C TYR A 91 7.97 0.28 -12.01
N ARG A 92 7.13 -0.61 -12.53
CA ARG A 92 7.23 -1.11 -13.91
C ARG A 92 6.63 -0.16 -14.94
N ILE A 93 5.56 0.56 -14.61
CA ILE A 93 4.90 1.45 -15.56
C ILE A 93 5.74 2.73 -15.70
N LYS A 94 6.63 2.71 -16.70
CA LYS A 94 7.46 3.83 -17.10
C LYS A 94 6.88 4.50 -18.35
N GLY A 95 7.22 5.76 -18.57
CA GLY A 95 6.84 6.52 -19.77
C GLY A 95 5.81 7.63 -19.55
N ASN A 96 5.36 8.21 -20.66
CA ASN A 96 4.55 9.43 -20.69
C ASN A 96 3.04 9.20 -20.51
N ASN A 97 2.56 7.95 -20.57
CA ASN A 97 1.14 7.63 -20.39
C ASN A 97 0.71 7.80 -18.93
N ILE A 98 0.38 9.04 -18.58
CA ILE A 98 -0.02 9.43 -17.23
C ILE A 98 -1.28 8.69 -16.76
N PHE A 99 -2.22 8.44 -17.67
CA PHE A 99 -3.44 7.68 -17.38
C PHE A 99 -3.13 6.27 -16.89
N LEU A 100 -2.22 5.56 -17.58
CA LEU A 100 -1.82 4.21 -17.20
C LEU A 100 -1.14 4.21 -15.82
N ARG A 101 -0.29 5.20 -15.54
CA ARG A 101 0.40 5.33 -14.24
C ARG A 101 -0.54 5.64 -13.09
N ILE A 102 -1.60 6.41 -13.32
CA ILE A 102 -2.56 6.81 -12.29
C ILE A 102 -3.56 5.69 -12.01
N LEU A 103 -4.14 5.11 -13.07
CA LEU A 103 -5.29 4.21 -12.93
C LEU A 103 -4.89 2.75 -12.72
N PHE A 104 -3.85 2.28 -13.40
CA PHE A 104 -3.53 0.85 -13.44
C PHE A 104 -3.07 0.28 -12.09
N PRO A 105 -2.15 0.91 -11.33
CA PRO A 105 -1.71 0.35 -10.05
C PRO A 105 -2.83 0.22 -9.01
N PRO A 106 -3.65 1.25 -8.72
CA PRO A 106 -4.76 1.13 -7.77
C PRO A 106 -5.80 0.08 -8.17
N VAL A 107 -6.11 -0.02 -9.47
CA VAL A 107 -7.06 -1.01 -9.98
C VAL A 107 -6.51 -2.43 -9.79
N LEU A 108 -5.25 -2.69 -10.15
CA LEU A 108 -4.63 -3.99 -9.91
C LEU A 108 -4.63 -4.36 -8.42
N LYS A 109 -4.27 -3.41 -7.55
CA LYS A 109 -4.31 -3.61 -6.09
C LYS A 109 -5.69 -4.06 -5.64
N ALA A 110 -6.73 -3.31 -6.01
CA ALA A 110 -8.10 -3.60 -5.60
C ALA A 110 -8.60 -4.93 -6.16
N LEU A 111 -8.27 -5.25 -7.42
CA LEU A 111 -8.60 -6.54 -8.03
C LEU A 111 -7.92 -7.71 -7.31
N THR A 112 -6.64 -7.58 -6.93
CA THR A 112 -5.95 -8.61 -6.16
C THR A 112 -6.63 -8.84 -4.81
N ILE A 113 -6.97 -7.77 -4.08
CA ILE A 113 -7.67 -7.91 -2.81
C ILE A 113 -9.02 -8.57 -3.04
N PHE A 114 -9.82 -8.05 -3.97
CA PHE A 114 -11.17 -8.54 -4.23
C PHE A 114 -11.20 -10.02 -4.63
N LEU A 115 -10.36 -10.42 -5.59
CA LEU A 115 -10.29 -11.81 -6.05
C LEU A 115 -9.75 -12.73 -4.95
N GLY A 116 -8.65 -12.35 -4.29
CA GLY A 116 -8.08 -13.12 -3.20
C GLY A 116 -9.04 -13.28 -2.03
N GLY A 117 -9.76 -12.22 -1.66
CA GLY A 117 -10.75 -12.28 -0.60
C GLY A 117 -12.01 -13.04 -0.99
N LYS A 118 -12.46 -12.98 -2.24
CA LYS A 118 -13.57 -13.83 -2.73
C LYS A 118 -13.20 -15.31 -2.67
N LEU A 119 -11.98 -15.67 -3.07
CA LEU A 119 -11.47 -17.03 -2.94
C LEU A 119 -11.42 -17.46 -1.46
N PHE A 120 -10.92 -16.59 -0.59
CA PHE A 120 -10.90 -16.83 0.86
C PHE A 120 -12.32 -17.03 1.42
N ILE A 121 -13.26 -16.16 1.04
CA ILE A 121 -14.65 -16.22 1.50
C ILE A 121 -15.32 -17.54 1.11
N ASN A 122 -15.14 -17.94 -0.15
CA ASN A 122 -15.75 -19.16 -0.68
C ASN A 122 -15.10 -20.42 -0.09
N PHE A 123 -13.79 -20.40 0.18
CA PHE A 123 -13.08 -21.55 0.72
C PHE A 123 -13.38 -21.82 2.19
N PHE A 124 -13.60 -20.76 2.99
CA PHE A 124 -13.80 -20.86 4.44
C PHE A 124 -15.25 -20.67 4.90
N GLU A 125 -16.21 -20.53 3.97
CA GLU A 125 -17.65 -20.34 4.27
C GLU A 125 -17.92 -19.29 5.36
N VAL A 126 -17.19 -18.18 5.30
CA VAL A 126 -17.21 -17.16 6.36
C VAL A 126 -18.55 -16.43 6.43
N HIS A 127 -18.94 -16.11 7.67
CA HIS A 127 -20.20 -15.46 8.02
C HIS A 127 -20.48 -14.20 7.17
N PRO A 128 -21.75 -13.92 6.79
CA PRO A 128 -22.12 -12.79 5.92
C PRO A 128 -21.63 -11.40 6.40
N MET A 129 -21.46 -11.23 7.71
CA MET A 129 -20.90 -10.01 8.29
C MET A 129 -19.46 -9.74 7.80
N PHE A 130 -18.63 -10.78 7.68
CA PHE A 130 -17.27 -10.66 7.15
C PHE A 130 -17.31 -10.13 5.72
N GLN A 131 -18.19 -10.67 4.88
CA GLN A 131 -18.28 -10.29 3.46
C GLN A 131 -18.61 -8.81 3.28
N LYS A 132 -19.58 -8.29 4.05
CA LYS A 132 -19.94 -6.86 4.02
C LYS A 132 -18.77 -5.98 4.44
N MET A 133 -18.10 -6.32 5.54
CA MET A 133 -16.93 -5.57 6.03
C MET A 133 -15.77 -5.63 5.05
N PHE A 134 -15.56 -6.78 4.41
CA PHE A 134 -14.53 -6.99 3.42
C PHE A 134 -14.75 -6.13 2.18
N ILE A 135 -15.98 -6.08 1.64
CA ILE A 135 -16.30 -5.23 0.48
C ILE A 135 -16.03 -3.76 0.81
N VAL A 136 -16.49 -3.26 1.97
CA VAL A 136 -16.21 -1.89 2.41
C VAL A 136 -14.70 -1.64 2.53
N PHE A 137 -13.96 -2.59 3.08
CA PHE A 137 -12.50 -2.52 3.16
C PHE A 137 -11.86 -2.41 1.77
N VAL A 138 -12.27 -3.24 0.80
CA VAL A 138 -11.76 -3.16 -0.58
C VAL A 138 -12.07 -1.79 -1.21
N SER A 139 -13.29 -1.28 -1.04
CA SER A 139 -13.70 0.02 -1.59
C SER A 139 -12.86 1.18 -1.03
N ILE A 140 -12.65 1.21 0.30
CA ILE A 140 -11.79 2.22 0.93
C ILE A 140 -10.35 2.06 0.46
N ASN A 141 -9.83 0.83 0.35
CA ASN A 141 -8.47 0.59 -0.14
C ASN A 141 -8.28 1.06 -1.59
N LEU A 142 -9.27 0.87 -2.46
CA LEU A 142 -9.22 1.38 -3.83
C LEU A 142 -9.19 2.91 -3.85
N MET A 143 -10.09 3.57 -3.12
CA MET A 143 -10.15 5.03 -3.06
C MET A 143 -8.84 5.62 -2.54
N THR A 144 -8.35 5.10 -1.42
CA THR A 144 -7.10 5.56 -0.80
C THR A 144 -5.87 5.29 -1.67
N ALA A 145 -5.82 4.14 -2.36
CA ALA A 145 -4.75 3.83 -3.29
C ALA A 145 -4.75 4.74 -4.52
N PHE A 146 -5.94 5.10 -5.02
CA PHE A 146 -6.08 6.02 -6.13
C PHE A 146 -5.60 7.43 -5.78
N VAL A 147 -6.12 7.99 -4.68
CA VAL A 147 -5.73 9.33 -4.20
C VAL A 147 -4.25 9.36 -3.81
N GLY A 148 -3.78 8.37 -3.05
CA GLY A 148 -2.37 8.24 -2.67
C GLY A 148 -1.45 8.12 -3.88
N ASN A 149 -1.86 7.40 -4.94
CA ASN A 149 -1.08 7.28 -6.17
C ASN A 149 -0.90 8.62 -6.89
N ILE A 150 -1.99 9.37 -7.05
CA ILE A 150 -1.98 10.69 -7.70
C ILE A 150 -1.03 11.62 -6.97
N ILE A 151 -1.21 11.75 -5.65
CA ILE A 151 -0.39 12.64 -4.83
C ILE A 151 1.07 12.16 -4.84
N GLY A 152 1.30 10.85 -4.71
CA GLY A 152 2.64 10.27 -4.69
C GLY A 152 3.42 10.52 -5.98
N ILE A 153 2.79 10.34 -7.15
CA ILE A 153 3.42 10.63 -8.46
C ILE A 153 3.75 12.12 -8.59
N PHE A 154 2.85 12.99 -8.13
CA PHE A 154 3.06 14.43 -8.19
C PHE A 154 4.22 14.86 -7.28
N LEU A 155 4.24 14.37 -6.04
CA LEU A 155 5.27 14.69 -5.06
C LEU A 155 6.64 14.13 -5.47
N SER A 156 6.68 12.90 -6.00
CA SER A 156 7.93 12.28 -6.47
C SER A 156 8.56 13.08 -7.61
N LYS A 157 7.76 13.64 -8.53
CA LYS A 157 8.27 14.49 -9.62
C LYS A 157 8.92 15.76 -9.08
N ARG A 158 8.38 16.36 -8.02
CA ARG A 158 8.96 17.55 -7.37
C ARG A 158 10.24 17.21 -6.60
N LEU A 159 10.22 16.13 -5.82
CA LEU A 159 11.38 15.65 -5.06
C LEU A 159 12.57 15.27 -5.94
N ILE A 160 12.33 14.55 -7.05
CA ILE A 160 13.39 14.17 -7.98
C ILE A 160 14.02 15.41 -8.62
N ARG A 161 13.22 16.41 -9.03
CA ARG A 161 13.74 17.67 -9.60
C ARG A 161 14.58 18.49 -8.63
N SER A 162 14.32 18.43 -7.33
CA SER A 162 15.12 19.15 -6.32
C SER A 162 16.44 18.45 -5.98
N LEU A 163 16.59 17.17 -6.33
CA LEU A 163 17.78 16.36 -6.03
C LEU A 163 18.77 16.26 -7.21
N THR A 164 18.44 16.87 -8.35
CA THR A 164 19.23 16.95 -9.59
C THR A 164 19.51 18.39 -9.95
#